data_AF-A0A259I9S0-F1
#
_entry.id   AF-A0A259I9S0-F1
#
_cell.length_a   1.000
_cell.length_b   1.000
_cell.length_c   1.000
_cell.angle_alpha   90.00
_cell.angle_beta   90.00
_cell.angle_gamma   90.00
#
_symmetry.space_group_name_H-M   'P 1'
#
loop_
_entity.id
_entity.type
_entity.pdbx_description
1 polymer ?
#
loop_
_entity_poly.entity_id
_entity_poly.type
_entity_poly.pdbx_seq_one_letter_code
_entity_poly.pdbx_strand_id
1 'polypeptide(L)' 'MNIRVNNEGELHEAASELLKIAEKKKVFLFEGEMGAGKTTLIKALCFVLGMKETASSPTYSIVN' A
#
# COMPACT_ATOMS: atom_id res chain seq x y z
N MET A 1 -0.82 -16.42 -3.05
CA MET A 1 -1.70 -15.63 -3.93
C MET A 1 -0.85 -14.56 -4.57
N ASN A 2 -1.05 -14.27 -5.87
CA ASN A 2 -0.25 -13.30 -6.61
C ASN A 2 -1.19 -12.26 -7.23
N ILE A 3 -0.99 -10.98 -6.89
CA ILE A 3 -1.68 -9.84 -7.53
C ILE A 3 -0.64 -9.18 -8.44
N ARG A 4 -0.95 -9.05 -9.73
CA ARG A 4 -0.09 -8.33 -10.69
C ARG A 4 -0.65 -6.94 -10.92
N VAL A 5 0.22 -5.95 -10.89
CA VAL A 5 -0.08 -4.54 -11.13
C VAL A 5 0.82 -4.08 -12.26
N ASN A 6 0.23 -3.66 -13.38
CA ASN A 6 0.98 -3.26 -14.58
C ASN A 6 1.20 -1.75 -14.65
N ASN A 7 0.38 -0.96 -13.95
CA ASN A 7 0.44 0.49 -13.93
C ASN A 7 -0.18 1.06 -12.64
N GLU A 8 0.02 2.36 -12.41
CA GLU A 8 -0.45 3.03 -11.19
C GLU A 8 -1.97 3.07 -11.03
N GLY A 9 -2.73 3.02 -12.14
CA GLY A 9 -4.19 3.03 -12.11
C GLY A 9 -4.78 1.79 -11.43
N GLU A 10 -4.09 0.66 -11.53
CA GLU A 10 -4.50 -0.63 -10.96
C GLU A 10 -4.23 -0.73 -9.43
N LEU A 11 -3.48 0.21 -8.85
CA LEU A 11 -3.08 0.14 -7.43
C LEU A 11 -4.27 0.20 -6.47
N HIS A 12 -5.35 0.91 -6.81
CA HIS A 12 -6.53 0.98 -5.96
C HIS A 12 -7.28 -0.35 -5.87
N GLU A 13 -7.38 -1.06 -7.00
CA GLU A 13 -8.01 -2.37 -7.07
C GLU A 13 -7.15 -3.41 -6.33
N ALA A 14 -5.83 -3.40 -6.59
CA ALA A 14 -4.88 -4.27 -5.90
C ALA A 14 -4.86 -4.05 -4.39
N ALA A 15 -4.93 -2.79 -3.93
CA ALA A 15 -5.02 -2.45 -2.52
C ALA A 15 -6.34 -2.95 -1.89
N SER A 16 -7.45 -2.77 -2.59
CA SER A 16 -8.77 -3.25 -2.14
C SER A 16 -8.82 -4.77 -2.03
N GLU A 17 -8.24 -5.48 -3.01
CA GLU A 17 -8.13 -6.93 -2.98
C GLU A 17 -7.24 -7.40 -1.84
N LEU A 18 -6.08 -6.76 -1.64
CA LEU A 18 -5.15 -7.07 -0.56
C LEU A 18 -5.82 -6.92 0.82
N LEU A 19 -6.61 -5.86 1.04
CA LEU A 19 -7.33 -5.66 2.29
C LEU A 19 -8.43 -6.71 2.53
N LYS A 20 -9.13 -7.13 1.47
CA LYS A 20 -10.10 -8.24 1.57
C LYS A 20 -9.42 -9.53 1.99
N ILE A 21 -8.26 -9.84 1.41
CA ILE A 21 -7.47 -11.05 1.73
C ILE A 21 -6.89 -10.97 3.16
N ALA A 22 -6.49 -9.79 3.59
CA ALA A 22 -5.91 -9.60 4.91
C ALA A 22 -6.92 -9.83 6.05
N GLU A 23 -8.22 -9.66 5.77
CA GLU A 23 -9.32 -9.79 6.71
C GLU A 23 -9.07 -9.03 8.02
N LYS A 24 -8.67 -9.73 9.10
CA LYS A 24 -8.42 -9.17 10.43
C LYS A 24 -6.94 -8.89 10.72
N LYS A 25 -6.03 -9.19 9.80
CA LYS A 25 -4.60 -8.92 9.97
C LYS A 25 -4.36 -7.42 9.83
N LYS A 26 -3.80 -6.83 10.88
CA LYS A 26 -3.54 -5.39 10.98
C LYS A 26 -2.08 -5.01 10.70
N VAL A 27 -1.19 -5.99 10.66
CA VAL A 27 0.26 -5.79 10.49
C VAL A 27 0.68 -6.41 9.17
N PHE A 28 1.32 -5.59 8.34
CA PHE A 28 1.82 -5.96 7.02
C PHE A 28 3.32 -5.68 6.95
N LEU A 29 4.06 -6.59 6.32
CA LEU A 29 5.45 -6.39 5.94
C LEU A 29 5.50 -6.12 4.43
N PHE A 30 6.05 -4.97 4.05
CA PHE A 30 6.27 -4.61 2.64
C PHE A 30 7.76 -4.73 2.32
N GLU A 31 8.12 -5.71 1.50
CA GLU A 31 9.49 -6.00 1.11
C GLU A 31 9.71 -5.72 -0.38
N GLY A 32 10.91 -5.26 -0.73
CA GLY A 32 11.29 -4.95 -2.10
C GLY A 32 12.38 -3.88 -2.16
N GLU A 33 13.01 -3.72 -3.31
CA GLU A 33 14.09 -2.76 -3.52
C GLU A 33 13.61 -1.29 -3.50
N MET A 34 14.54 -0.35 -3.39
CA MET A 34 14.24 1.07 -3.58
C MET A 34 13.67 1.29 -4.98
N GLY A 35 12.58 2.05 -5.10
CA GLY A 35 11.90 2.27 -6.38
C GLY A 35 10.90 1.17 -6.79
N ALA A 36 10.80 0.06 -6.05
CA ALA A 36 9.82 -1.01 -6.35
C ALA A 36 8.34 -0.63 -6.11
N GLY A 37 8.03 0.62 -5.77
CA GLY A 37 6.65 1.09 -5.58
C GLY A 37 6.04 0.83 -4.19
N LYS A 38 6.82 0.38 -3.18
CA LYS A 38 6.33 0.09 -1.82
C LYS A 38 5.52 1.24 -1.20
N THR A 39 6.09 2.45 -1.17
CA THR A 39 5.41 3.63 -0.63
C THR A 39 4.16 3.99 -1.42
N THR A 40 4.17 3.81 -2.75
CA THR A 40 3.01 4.06 -3.61
C THR A 40 1.86 3.12 -3.30
N LEU A 41 2.16 1.82 -3.10
CA LEU A 41 1.17 0.83 -2.68
C LEU A 41 0.60 1.14 -1.28
N ILE A 42 1.45 1.53 -0.33
CA ILE A 42 1.01 1.91 1.03
C ILE A 42 0.03 3.09 0.96
N LYS A 43 0.31 4.11 0.14
CA LYS A 43 -0.61 5.25 -0.09
C LYS A 43 -1.96 4.79 -0.62
N ALA A 44 -1.98 3.89 -1.62
CA ALA A 44 -3.22 3.35 -2.16
C ALA A 44 -4.03 2.57 -1.10
N LEU A 45 -3.36 1.77 -0.26
CA LEU A 45 -4.00 1.08 0.87
C LEU A 45 -4.64 2.05 1.86
N CYS A 46 -3.92 3.10 2.25
CA CYS A 46 -4.45 4.13 3.14
C CYS A 46 -5.68 4.83 2.55
N PHE A 47 -5.65 5.14 1.25
CA PHE A 47 -6.78 5.76 0.56
C PHE A 47 -8.03 4.85 0.58
N VAL A 48 -7.86 3.56 0.27
CA VAL A 48 -8.96 2.58 0.32
C VAL A 48 -9.52 2.41 1.73
N LEU A 49 -8.67 2.54 2.76
CA LEU A 49 -9.10 2.54 4.18
C LEU A 49 -9.82 3.84 4.61
N GLY A 50 -9.98 4.81 3.70
CA GLY A 50 -10.71 6.05 3.95
C GLY A 50 -9.85 7.22 4.43
N MET A 51 -8.53 7.13 4.30
CA MET A 51 -7.63 8.25 4.61
C MET A 51 -7.83 9.38 3.59
N LYS A 52 -8.14 10.59 4.07
CA LYS A 52 -8.41 11.77 3.24
C LYS A 52 -7.16 12.59 2.91
N GLU A 53 -6.06 12.37 3.63
CA GLU A 53 -4.79 13.07 3.44
C GLU A 53 -3.72 12.15 2.86
N THR A 54 -2.83 12.72 2.04
CA THR A 54 -1.73 12.00 1.42
C THR A 54 -0.74 11.53 2.50
N ALA A 55 -0.69 10.22 2.78
CA ALA A 55 0.34 9.66 3.65
C ALA A 55 1.74 9.99 3.07
N SER A 56 2.49 10.85 3.76
CA SER A 56 3.88 11.17 3.40
C SER A 56 4.80 9.98 3.70
N SER A 57 5.92 9.88 2.98
CA SER A 57 6.91 8.83 3.25
C SER A 57 7.76 9.24 4.46
N PRO A 58 7.77 8.46 5.54
CA PRO A 58 8.75 8.61 6.62
C PRO A 58 10.15 8.16 6.14
N THR A 59 10.76 8.84 5.17
CA THR A 59 12.08 8.43 4.66
C THR A 59 13.19 8.70 5.69
N TYR A 60 12.96 9.64 6.62
CA TYR A 60 13.89 9.98 7.71
C TYR A 60 13.28 9.85 9.11
N SER A 61 11.99 10.16 9.27
CA SER A 61 11.27 9.99 10.54
C SER A 61 10.77 8.57 10.59
N ILE A 62 11.34 7.66 11.37
CA ILE A 62 11.01 6.21 11.40
C ILE A 62 9.49 5.89 11.49
N VAL A 63 8.65 6.84 11.88
CA VAL A 63 7.18 6.76 11.91
C VAL A 63 6.58 8.04 11.29
N ASN A 64 5.50 7.91 10.51
CA ASN A 64 4.67 9.01 10.02
C ASN A 64 3.28 8.97 10.64
#